data_AF-A0A0N7L7V4-F1
#
_entry.id   AF-A0A0N7L7V4-F1
#
_cell.length_a   1.000
_cell.length_b   1.000
_cell.length_c   1.000
_cell.angle_alpha   90.00
_cell.angle_beta   90.00
_cell.angle_gamma   90.00
#
_symmetry.space_group_name_H-M   'P 1'
#
loop_
_entity.id
_entity.type
_entity.pdbx_description
1 polymer ?
#
loop_
_entity_poly.entity_id
_entity_poly.type
_entity_poly.pdbx_seq_one_letter_code
_entity_poly.pdbx_strand_id
1 'polypeptide(L)'
;MENLTSYRGTLVCTITKTKKKAYHNWNLLLTILTTHFGGEGNLVQQIYEVKLRLGDNAIDFVKPLKMSLFYQWNKLSLDSVWDRLQVGPKAYDALTSGGVTEALADAMILPHSEEFASTMCHERLNYWKANLFSLQKVFDLLKFSNVDGANSALFKLETFSDFIWSNFVDSIQMRARLRRFAYQASVALKKDDRLAYKLSAADLQKVLFEVWTHDRIPPEKLFSKLNAPIDTDGNINLGVNEANVDRDVLNIPFDTPRRS
;
A
#
# COMPACT_ATOMS: atom_id res chain seq x y z
N MET A 1 12.24 37.83 -17.31
CA MET A 1 11.56 36.51 -17.25
C MET A 1 10.80 36.30 -18.54
N GLU A 2 11.52 36.08 -19.63
CA GLU A 2 10.96 35.95 -20.97
C GLU A 2 10.80 34.46 -21.35
N ASN A 3 9.59 34.11 -21.80
CA ASN A 3 9.31 33.09 -22.82
C ASN A 3 9.79 31.64 -22.64
N LEU A 4 9.69 31.05 -21.45
CA LEU A 4 9.77 29.58 -21.28
C LEU A 4 8.59 28.81 -21.92
N THR A 5 7.44 29.46 -22.12
CA THR A 5 6.26 28.87 -22.77
C THR A 5 6.37 28.84 -24.30
N SER A 6 7.01 29.83 -24.91
CA SER A 6 7.19 29.91 -26.37
C SER A 6 8.15 28.83 -26.89
N TYR A 7 9.28 28.58 -26.20
CA TYR A 7 10.26 27.57 -26.62
C TYR A 7 9.76 26.11 -26.48
N ARG A 8 8.87 25.83 -25.52
CA ARG A 8 8.32 24.48 -25.30
C ARG A 8 7.38 24.03 -26.43
N GLY A 9 6.56 24.95 -26.96
CA GLY A 9 5.71 24.67 -28.11
C GLY A 9 6.52 24.41 -29.39
N THR A 10 7.60 25.18 -29.60
CA THR A 10 8.41 25.10 -30.83
C THR A 10 9.18 23.79 -30.95
N LEU A 11 9.72 23.23 -29.87
CA LEU A 11 10.46 21.95 -29.94
C LEU A 11 9.54 20.77 -30.30
N VAL A 12 8.37 20.66 -29.67
CA VAL A 12 7.38 19.61 -29.94
C VAL A 12 6.81 19.75 -31.36
N CYS A 13 6.53 20.98 -31.79
CA CYS A 13 6.10 21.24 -33.18
C CYS A 13 7.20 20.92 -34.20
N THR A 14 8.48 21.10 -33.87
CA THR A 14 9.60 20.81 -34.79
C THR A 14 9.79 19.30 -34.95
N ILE A 15 9.71 18.54 -33.85
CA ILE A 15 9.85 17.08 -33.84
C ILE A 15 8.62 16.38 -34.48
N THR A 16 7.43 16.94 -34.36
CA THR A 16 6.21 16.37 -34.99
C THR A 16 6.08 16.69 -36.49
N LYS A 17 6.70 17.79 -36.97
CA LYS A 17 6.67 18.18 -38.40
C LYS A 17 7.61 17.38 -39.30
N THR A 18 8.55 16.60 -38.76
CA THR A 18 9.38 15.71 -39.58
C THR A 18 8.56 14.51 -40.08
N LYS A 19 8.33 14.45 -41.40
CA LYS A 19 7.44 13.50 -42.14
C LYS A 19 7.70 11.98 -41.97
N LYS A 20 8.57 11.54 -41.05
CA LYS A 20 8.68 10.12 -40.68
C LYS A 20 7.53 9.74 -39.74
N LYS A 21 7.04 8.50 -39.86
CA LYS A 21 5.92 7.92 -39.09
C LYS A 21 5.91 8.48 -37.65
N ALA A 22 4.82 9.11 -37.24
CA ALA A 22 4.68 9.86 -35.98
C ALA A 22 5.25 9.12 -34.75
N TYR A 23 5.19 7.79 -34.75
CA TYR A 23 5.76 6.92 -33.73
C TYR A 23 7.29 7.04 -33.54
N HIS A 24 8.04 7.28 -34.62
CA HIS A 24 9.50 7.44 -34.56
C HIS A 24 9.90 8.75 -33.88
N ASN A 25 9.08 9.79 -34.03
CA ASN A 25 9.33 11.12 -33.48
C ASN A 25 9.13 11.13 -31.96
N TRP A 26 8.16 10.37 -31.43
CA TRP A 26 7.95 10.23 -29.99
C TRP A 26 9.06 9.45 -29.29
N ASN A 27 9.63 8.42 -29.92
CA ASN A 27 10.77 7.69 -29.34
C ASN A 27 12.04 8.55 -29.28
N LEU A 28 12.29 9.37 -30.30
CA LEU A 28 13.40 10.31 -30.30
C LEU A 28 13.21 11.36 -29.19
N LEU A 29 12.00 11.96 -29.11
CA LEU A 29 11.67 12.90 -28.05
C LEU A 29 11.84 12.24 -26.67
N LEU A 30 11.35 11.01 -26.50
CA LEU A 30 11.48 10.29 -25.25
C LEU A 30 12.96 10.10 -24.87
N THR A 31 13.81 9.72 -25.81
CA THR A 31 15.26 9.59 -25.58
C THR A 31 15.87 10.90 -25.09
N ILE A 32 15.56 12.01 -25.78
CA ILE A 32 16.05 13.35 -25.41
C ILE A 32 15.59 13.72 -23.99
N LEU A 33 14.31 13.52 -23.68
CA LEU A 33 13.73 13.86 -22.38
C LEU A 33 14.31 12.98 -21.27
N THR A 34 14.41 11.67 -21.48
CA THR A 34 15.01 10.73 -20.51
C THR A 34 16.44 11.13 -20.19
N THR A 35 17.25 11.47 -21.20
CA THR A 35 18.63 11.95 -20.98
C THR A 35 18.63 13.27 -20.22
N HIS A 36 17.77 14.22 -20.59
CA HIS A 36 17.71 15.54 -19.95
C HIS A 36 17.30 15.48 -18.48
N PHE A 37 16.35 14.61 -18.13
CA PHE A 37 15.87 14.44 -16.75
C PHE A 37 16.68 13.42 -15.94
N GLY A 38 17.73 12.84 -16.51
CA GLY A 38 18.62 11.91 -15.79
C GLY A 38 18.03 10.52 -15.55
N GLY A 39 17.04 10.09 -16.34
CA GLY A 39 16.43 8.78 -16.22
C GLY A 39 14.93 8.76 -16.51
N GLU A 40 14.39 7.56 -16.69
CA GLU A 40 12.97 7.37 -16.98
C GLU A 40 12.10 7.61 -15.74
N GLY A 41 12.59 7.28 -14.54
CA GLY A 41 11.95 7.60 -13.26
C GLY A 41 11.65 9.10 -13.09
N ASN A 42 12.68 9.93 -13.21
CA ASN A 42 12.53 11.38 -13.13
C ASN A 42 11.62 11.92 -14.23
N LEU A 43 11.72 11.38 -15.45
CA LEU A 43 10.81 11.76 -16.53
C LEU A 43 9.34 11.44 -16.20
N VAL A 44 9.04 10.27 -15.64
CA VAL A 44 7.68 9.89 -15.22
C VAL A 44 7.15 10.86 -14.17
N GLN A 45 7.98 11.24 -13.19
CA GLN A 45 7.63 12.26 -12.20
C GLN A 45 7.28 13.61 -12.86
N GLN A 46 8.10 14.06 -13.81
CA GLN A 46 7.85 15.31 -14.53
C GLN A 46 6.57 15.24 -15.37
N ILE A 47 6.30 14.10 -16.03
CA ILE A 47 5.05 13.88 -16.77
C ILE A 47 3.84 13.97 -15.82
N TYR A 48 3.95 13.44 -14.60
CA TYR A 48 2.90 13.53 -13.59
C TYR A 48 2.68 14.98 -13.13
N GLU A 49 3.75 15.71 -12.79
CA GLU A 49 3.66 17.13 -12.39
C GLU A 49 3.05 18.00 -13.48
N VAL A 50 3.41 17.78 -14.74
CA VAL A 50 2.82 18.49 -15.89
C VAL A 50 1.33 18.19 -16.01
N LYS A 51 0.92 16.93 -15.86
CA LYS A 51 -0.51 16.55 -15.86
C LYS A 51 -1.27 17.26 -14.75
N LEU A 52 -0.71 17.33 -13.54
CA LEU A 52 -1.35 18.02 -12.41
C LEU A 52 -1.51 19.52 -12.66
N ARG A 53 -0.49 20.18 -13.21
CA ARG A 53 -0.49 21.64 -13.41
C ARG A 53 -1.35 22.09 -14.58
N LEU A 54 -1.39 21.32 -15.66
CA LEU A 54 -2.07 21.72 -16.90
C LEU A 54 -3.43 21.04 -17.10
N GLY A 55 -3.76 20.03 -16.28
CA GLY A 55 -5.01 19.29 -16.39
C GLY A 55 -5.21 18.70 -17.78
N ASP A 56 -6.41 18.88 -18.33
CA ASP A 56 -6.81 18.33 -19.63
C ASP A 56 -5.98 18.89 -20.80
N ASN A 57 -5.42 20.09 -20.66
CA ASN A 57 -4.58 20.71 -21.69
C ASN A 57 -3.25 19.97 -21.93
N ALA A 58 -2.85 19.08 -21.01
CA ALA A 58 -1.65 18.26 -21.18
C ALA A 58 -1.91 16.91 -21.84
N ILE A 59 -3.17 16.51 -22.08
CA ILE A 59 -3.51 15.16 -22.56
C ILE A 59 -2.80 14.82 -23.87
N ASP A 60 -2.79 15.75 -24.83
CA ASP A 60 -2.22 15.55 -26.16
C ASP A 60 -0.70 15.32 -26.15
N PHE A 61 -0.02 15.78 -25.10
CA PHE A 61 1.42 15.60 -24.94
C PHE A 61 1.76 14.43 -24.01
N VAL A 62 1.02 14.30 -22.90
CA VAL A 62 1.26 13.29 -21.87
C VAL A 62 0.90 11.89 -22.38
N LYS A 63 -0.21 11.75 -23.11
CA LYS A 63 -0.68 10.43 -23.57
C LYS A 63 0.30 9.76 -24.54
N PRO A 64 0.81 10.42 -25.61
CA PRO A 64 1.79 9.79 -26.51
C PRO A 64 3.12 9.44 -25.83
N LEU A 65 3.58 10.27 -24.89
CA LEU A 65 4.80 9.98 -24.13
C LEU A 65 4.62 8.76 -23.23
N LYS A 66 3.52 8.68 -22.46
CA LYS A 66 3.19 7.50 -21.65
C LYS A 66 3.08 6.23 -22.48
N MET A 67 2.42 6.30 -23.63
CA MET A 67 2.31 5.15 -24.54
C MET A 67 3.67 4.72 -25.11
N SER A 68 4.56 5.67 -25.39
CA SER A 68 5.91 5.37 -25.90
C SER A 68 6.76 4.71 -24.83
N LEU A 69 6.73 5.20 -23.59
CA LEU A 69 7.37 4.55 -22.43
C LEU A 69 6.85 3.14 -22.25
N PHE A 70 5.52 2.97 -22.20
CA PHE A 70 4.91 1.66 -22.01
C PHE A 70 5.31 0.66 -23.10
N TYR A 71 5.34 1.09 -24.36
CA TYR A 71 5.76 0.21 -25.46
C TYR A 71 7.24 -0.20 -25.35
N GLN A 72 8.11 0.69 -24.88
CA GLN A 72 9.51 0.34 -24.62
C GLN A 72 9.62 -0.65 -23.46
N TRP A 73 8.89 -0.42 -22.37
CA TRP A 73 8.87 -1.28 -21.19
C TRP A 73 8.27 -2.66 -21.43
N ASN A 74 7.26 -2.76 -22.29
CA ASN A 74 6.60 -4.03 -22.61
C ASN A 74 7.54 -5.07 -23.26
N LYS A 75 8.74 -4.66 -23.68
CA LYS A 75 9.79 -5.54 -24.23
C LYS A 75 10.86 -5.91 -23.22
N LEU A 76 10.75 -5.43 -21.99
CA LEU A 76 11.74 -5.59 -20.94
C LEU A 76 11.19 -6.51 -19.84
N SER A 77 12.11 -7.10 -19.07
CA SER A 77 11.73 -7.76 -17.82
C SER A 77 11.22 -6.73 -16.81
N LEU A 78 10.40 -7.17 -15.84
CA LEU A 78 9.92 -6.31 -14.77
C LEU A 78 11.06 -5.64 -14.01
N ASP A 79 12.12 -6.39 -13.68
CA ASP A 79 13.29 -5.87 -12.98
C ASP A 79 13.98 -4.77 -13.80
N SER A 80 14.11 -4.96 -15.12
CA SER A 80 14.68 -3.95 -16.01
C SER A 80 13.84 -2.68 -16.10
N VAL A 81 12.50 -2.78 -16.05
CA VAL A 81 11.61 -1.61 -15.99
C VAL A 81 11.78 -0.90 -14.64
N TRP A 82 11.86 -1.67 -13.55
CA TRP A 82 12.04 -1.12 -12.21
C TRP A 82 13.34 -0.36 -12.04
N ASP A 83 14.46 -0.92 -12.51
CA ASP A 83 15.77 -0.28 -12.48
C ASP A 83 15.76 1.05 -13.25
N ARG A 84 15.04 1.11 -14.38
CA ARG A 84 14.88 2.34 -15.17
C ARG A 84 14.03 3.40 -14.49
N LEU A 85 13.01 2.98 -13.73
CA LEU A 85 12.18 3.86 -12.93
C LEU A 85 12.95 4.44 -11.72
N GLN A 86 14.08 3.85 -11.32
CA GLN A 86 14.92 4.33 -10.21
C GLN A 86 14.14 4.53 -8.90
N VAL A 87 13.08 3.73 -8.68
CA VAL A 87 12.16 3.86 -7.53
C VAL A 87 12.78 3.31 -6.23
N GLY A 88 13.92 2.64 -6.31
CA GLY A 88 14.64 2.09 -5.16
C GLY A 88 15.44 0.83 -5.53
N PRO A 89 15.81 -0.02 -4.55
CA PRO A 89 16.33 -1.36 -4.82
C PRO A 89 15.29 -2.22 -5.55
N LYS A 90 15.59 -3.52 -5.78
CA LYS A 90 14.72 -4.49 -6.48
C LYS A 90 13.23 -4.29 -6.19
N ALA A 91 12.40 -4.39 -7.23
CA ALA A 91 10.97 -4.11 -7.19
C ALA A 91 10.26 -4.69 -5.97
N TYR A 92 10.45 -5.99 -5.75
CA TYR A 92 9.82 -6.69 -4.65
C TYR A 92 10.37 -6.30 -3.28
N ASP A 93 11.66 -5.99 -3.15
CA ASP A 93 12.25 -5.54 -1.88
C ASP A 93 11.74 -4.14 -1.51
N ALA A 94 11.59 -3.27 -2.51
CA ALA A 94 10.99 -1.95 -2.31
C ALA A 94 9.51 -2.08 -1.90
N LEU A 95 8.73 -2.90 -2.63
CA LEU A 95 7.30 -3.14 -2.37
C LEU A 95 7.01 -3.80 -1.02
N THR A 96 7.98 -4.51 -0.44
CA THR A 96 7.84 -5.16 0.86
C THR A 96 8.39 -4.35 2.03
N SER A 97 8.93 -3.16 1.77
CA SER A 97 9.48 -2.28 2.80
C SER A 97 8.42 -1.51 3.58
N GLY A 98 8.73 -1.14 4.83
CA GLY A 98 7.86 -0.33 5.68
C GLY A 98 7.47 1.03 5.10
N GLY A 99 8.28 1.63 4.21
CA GLY A 99 7.94 2.89 3.54
C GLY A 99 6.81 2.73 2.51
N VAL A 100 6.73 1.58 1.84
CA VAL A 100 5.61 1.27 0.95
C VAL A 100 4.33 0.99 1.73
N THR A 101 4.44 0.47 2.95
CA THR A 101 3.27 0.32 3.84
C THR A 101 2.59 1.65 4.11
N GLU A 102 3.36 2.71 4.37
CA GLU A 102 2.79 4.05 4.58
C GLU A 102 2.17 4.62 3.31
N ALA A 103 2.86 4.51 2.17
CA ALA A 103 2.33 4.96 0.88
C ALA A 103 1.03 4.21 0.48
N LEU A 104 0.93 2.92 0.78
CA LEU A 104 -0.30 2.14 0.56
C LEU A 104 -1.41 2.56 1.51
N ALA A 105 -1.10 2.86 2.78
CA ALA A 105 -2.08 3.37 3.74
C ALA A 105 -2.68 4.71 3.24
N ASP A 106 -1.83 5.62 2.77
CA ASP A 106 -2.27 6.90 2.21
C ASP A 106 -3.09 6.71 0.93
N ALA A 107 -2.67 5.78 0.07
CA ALA A 107 -3.38 5.48 -1.17
C ALA A 107 -4.75 4.83 -0.93
N MET A 108 -4.93 4.07 0.15
CA MET A 108 -6.23 3.50 0.53
C MET A 108 -7.27 4.55 0.94
N ILE A 109 -6.84 5.71 1.44
CA ILE A 109 -7.76 6.80 1.82
C ILE A 109 -8.30 7.54 0.58
N LEU A 110 -7.61 7.43 -0.55
CA LEU A 110 -7.95 8.13 -1.78
C LEU A 110 -8.86 7.26 -2.67
N PRO A 111 -10.10 7.66 -2.99
CA PRO A 111 -11.05 6.81 -3.73
C PRO A 111 -10.56 6.33 -5.10
N HIS A 112 -9.70 7.11 -5.76
CA HIS A 112 -9.15 6.76 -7.08
C HIS A 112 -7.92 5.85 -7.02
N SER A 113 -7.39 5.60 -5.83
CA SER A 113 -6.20 4.75 -5.59
C SER A 113 -6.51 3.55 -4.69
N GLU A 114 -7.70 3.48 -4.09
CA GLU A 114 -8.14 2.43 -3.17
C GLU A 114 -8.04 1.03 -3.77
N GLU A 115 -8.62 0.81 -4.96
CA GLU A 115 -8.60 -0.51 -5.62
C GLU A 115 -7.16 -0.97 -5.93
N PHE A 116 -6.32 -0.04 -6.39
CA PHE A 116 -4.91 -0.31 -6.65
C PHE A 116 -4.16 -0.63 -5.36
N ALA A 117 -4.34 0.18 -4.31
CA ALA A 117 -3.70 -0.03 -3.03
C ALA A 117 -4.12 -1.37 -2.40
N SER A 118 -5.41 -1.71 -2.44
CA SER A 118 -5.96 -2.99 -2.01
C SER A 118 -5.34 -4.17 -2.77
N THR A 119 -5.26 -4.07 -4.10
CA THR A 119 -4.60 -5.07 -4.94
C THR A 119 -3.13 -5.26 -4.55
N MET A 120 -2.40 -4.15 -4.37
CA MET A 120 -0.99 -4.19 -3.97
C MET A 120 -0.78 -4.79 -2.56
N CYS A 121 -1.71 -4.59 -1.64
CA CYS A 121 -1.69 -5.24 -0.33
C CYS A 121 -1.82 -6.76 -0.46
N HIS A 122 -2.75 -7.21 -1.30
CA HIS A 122 -2.96 -8.63 -1.55
C HIS A 122 -1.74 -9.29 -2.20
N GLU A 123 -1.18 -8.65 -3.23
CA GLU A 123 0.04 -9.12 -3.90
C GLU A 123 1.23 -9.19 -2.94
N ARG A 124 1.38 -8.19 -2.07
CA ARG A 124 2.43 -8.19 -1.05
C ARG A 124 2.29 -9.35 -0.06
N LEU A 125 1.07 -9.62 0.41
CA LEU A 125 0.80 -10.77 1.28
C LEU A 125 1.12 -12.10 0.57
N ASN A 126 0.72 -12.24 -0.70
CA ASN A 126 1.01 -13.42 -1.50
C ASN A 126 2.51 -13.60 -1.73
N TYR A 127 3.24 -12.51 -1.97
CA TYR A 127 4.70 -12.53 -2.10
C TYR A 127 5.36 -13.02 -0.81
N TRP A 128 4.99 -12.49 0.36
CA TRP A 128 5.56 -12.94 1.64
C TRP A 128 5.31 -14.43 1.90
N LYS A 129 4.13 -14.93 1.55
CA LYS A 129 3.81 -16.36 1.65
C LYS A 129 4.63 -17.21 0.69
N ALA A 130 4.68 -16.82 -0.58
CA ALA A 130 5.42 -17.55 -1.61
C ALA A 130 6.91 -17.67 -1.28
N ASN A 131 7.46 -16.68 -0.59
CA ASN A 131 8.86 -16.66 -0.15
C ASN A 131 9.07 -17.16 1.30
N LEU A 132 8.04 -17.76 1.92
CA LEU A 132 8.10 -18.37 3.25
C LEU A 132 8.64 -17.41 4.33
N PHE A 133 8.21 -16.14 4.30
CA PHE A 133 8.66 -15.16 5.29
C PHE A 133 8.18 -15.59 6.69
N SER A 134 9.06 -15.45 7.68
CA SER A 134 8.68 -15.68 9.08
C SER A 134 7.89 -14.49 9.63
N LEU A 135 7.09 -14.71 10.68
CA LEU A 135 6.41 -13.63 11.40
C LEU A 135 7.37 -12.52 11.84
N GLN A 136 8.54 -12.90 12.37
CA GLN A 136 9.55 -11.92 12.79
C GLN A 136 10.04 -11.08 11.60
N LYS A 137 10.30 -11.71 10.46
CA LYS A 137 10.75 -11.00 9.25
C LYS A 137 9.70 -9.99 8.78
N VAL A 138 8.43 -10.37 8.73
CA VAL A 138 7.35 -9.44 8.34
C VAL A 138 7.19 -8.33 9.36
N PHE A 139 7.24 -8.64 10.66
CA PHE A 139 7.21 -7.65 11.73
C PHE A 139 8.33 -6.61 11.59
N ASP A 140 9.56 -7.06 11.34
CA ASP A 140 10.72 -6.20 11.15
C ASP A 140 10.61 -5.35 9.89
N LEU A 141 10.01 -5.89 8.82
CA LEU A 141 9.77 -5.16 7.57
C LEU A 141 8.72 -4.05 7.71
N LEU A 142 7.68 -4.28 8.51
CA LEU A 142 6.64 -3.28 8.77
C LEU A 142 7.18 -2.06 9.54
N LYS A 143 8.30 -2.22 10.27
CA LYS A 143 8.99 -1.14 10.99
C LYS A 143 8.01 -0.30 11.83
N PHE A 144 7.34 -0.94 12.79
CA PHE A 144 6.52 -0.24 13.76
C PHE A 144 7.32 0.85 14.45
N SER A 145 6.79 2.08 14.48
CA SER A 145 7.49 3.24 15.00
C SER A 145 6.52 4.16 15.73
N ASN A 146 7.03 4.90 16.71
CA ASN A 146 6.24 5.89 17.44
C ASN A 146 6.04 7.21 16.68
N VAL A 147 6.76 7.40 15.57
CA VAL A 147 6.50 8.51 14.65
C VAL A 147 5.44 8.15 13.61
N ASP A 148 4.92 6.92 13.60
CA ASP A 148 3.83 6.53 12.71
C ASP A 148 2.59 7.37 13.03
N GLY A 149 1.95 7.90 12.00
CA GLY A 149 0.59 8.45 12.14
C GLY A 149 -0.40 7.34 12.48
N ALA A 150 -1.56 7.70 13.06
CA ALA A 150 -2.58 6.72 13.46
C ALA A 150 -3.01 5.79 12.32
N ASN A 151 -3.12 6.31 11.09
CA ASN A 151 -3.47 5.53 9.90
C ASN A 151 -2.35 4.56 9.50
N SER A 152 -1.10 5.01 9.50
CA SER A 152 0.07 4.18 9.20
C SER A 152 0.22 3.04 10.22
N ALA A 153 0.08 3.36 11.51
CA ALA A 153 0.09 2.37 12.58
C ALA A 153 -1.04 1.35 12.44
N LEU A 154 -2.28 1.80 12.19
CA LEU A 154 -3.43 0.91 11.99
C LEU A 154 -3.21 -0.02 10.80
N PHE A 155 -2.76 0.52 9.67
CA PHE A 155 -2.54 -0.24 8.46
C PHE A 155 -1.40 -1.27 8.59
N LYS A 156 -0.33 -0.93 9.32
CA LYS A 156 0.72 -1.91 9.69
C LYS A 156 0.16 -3.03 10.56
N LEU A 157 -0.66 -2.70 11.57
CA LEU A 157 -1.29 -3.69 12.45
C LEU A 157 -2.24 -4.61 11.68
N GLU A 158 -3.02 -4.07 10.75
CA GLU A 158 -3.92 -4.82 9.88
C GLU A 158 -3.14 -5.73 8.94
N THR A 159 -2.14 -5.20 8.25
CA THR A 159 -1.27 -5.97 7.36
C THR A 159 -0.63 -7.16 8.11
N PHE A 160 -0.15 -6.93 9.34
CA PHE A 160 0.42 -7.99 10.15
C PHE A 160 -0.63 -9.02 10.57
N SER A 161 -1.84 -8.57 10.93
CA SER A 161 -2.98 -9.44 11.24
C SER A 161 -3.32 -10.35 10.07
N ASP A 162 -3.50 -9.80 8.87
CA ASP A 162 -3.79 -10.58 7.66
C ASP A 162 -2.67 -11.59 7.35
N PHE A 163 -1.40 -11.20 7.56
CA PHE A 163 -0.29 -12.13 7.41
C PHE A 163 -0.34 -13.28 8.43
N ILE A 164 -0.62 -12.98 9.70
CA ILE A 164 -0.83 -14.01 10.75
C ILE A 164 -1.96 -14.96 10.34
N TRP A 165 -3.16 -14.44 10.08
CA TRP A 165 -4.32 -15.29 9.82
C TRP A 165 -4.20 -16.12 8.54
N SER A 166 -3.45 -15.64 7.57
CA SER A 166 -3.26 -16.35 6.32
C SER A 166 -2.15 -17.41 6.33
N ASN A 167 -1.35 -17.48 7.39
CA ASN A 167 -0.28 -18.47 7.54
C ASN A 167 -0.58 -19.56 8.58
N PHE A 168 -1.69 -19.47 9.32
CA PHE A 168 -1.96 -20.36 10.45
C PHE A 168 -3.43 -20.77 10.52
N VAL A 169 -3.68 -22.09 10.66
CA VAL A 169 -5.02 -22.67 10.78
C VAL A 169 -5.40 -22.88 12.25
N ASP A 170 -4.48 -23.36 13.08
CA ASP A 170 -4.56 -23.29 14.54
C ASP A 170 -3.20 -23.69 15.15
N SER A 171 -2.70 -22.98 16.17
CA SER A 171 -1.66 -23.56 17.04
C SER A 171 -1.49 -22.81 18.37
N ILE A 172 -1.45 -23.55 19.46
CA ILE A 172 -1.14 -23.06 20.80
C ILE A 172 0.24 -22.35 20.84
N GLN A 173 1.20 -22.82 20.04
CA GLN A 173 2.52 -22.18 19.90
C GLN A 173 2.44 -20.79 19.27
N MET A 174 1.42 -20.53 18.46
CA MET A 174 1.16 -19.20 17.90
C MET A 174 0.84 -18.19 18.99
N ARG A 175 -0.01 -18.57 19.97
CA ARG A 175 -0.45 -17.63 21.02
C ARG A 175 0.74 -17.06 21.81
N ALA A 176 1.73 -17.89 22.16
CA ALA A 176 2.93 -17.39 22.84
C ALA A 176 3.72 -16.37 21.99
N ARG A 177 3.84 -16.63 20.67
CA ARG A 177 4.52 -15.72 19.73
C ARG A 177 3.73 -14.43 19.51
N LEU A 178 2.41 -14.52 19.37
CA LEU A 178 1.53 -13.35 19.22
C LEU A 178 1.58 -12.45 20.46
N ARG A 179 1.63 -13.03 21.67
CA ARG A 179 1.78 -12.23 22.89
C ARG A 179 3.10 -11.44 22.88
N ARG A 180 4.18 -12.02 22.38
CA ARG A 180 5.47 -11.33 22.20
C ARG A 180 5.37 -10.22 21.16
N PHE A 181 4.77 -10.46 19.99
CA PHE A 181 4.62 -9.42 18.98
C PHE A 181 3.68 -8.29 19.44
N ALA A 182 2.63 -8.62 20.19
CA ALA A 182 1.71 -7.62 20.73
C ALA A 182 2.42 -6.68 21.69
N TYR A 183 3.31 -7.23 22.54
CA TYR A 183 4.18 -6.45 23.39
C TYR A 183 5.15 -5.57 22.60
N GLN A 184 5.84 -6.13 21.60
CA GLN A 184 6.79 -5.37 20.79
C GLN A 184 6.11 -4.23 20.03
N ALA A 185 4.95 -4.49 19.42
CA ALA A 185 4.15 -3.47 18.74
C ALA A 185 3.66 -2.40 19.72
N SER A 186 3.14 -2.78 20.89
CA SER A 186 2.64 -1.80 21.86
C SER A 186 3.75 -0.89 22.38
N VAL A 187 4.93 -1.44 22.69
CA VAL A 187 6.11 -0.67 23.10
C VAL A 187 6.57 0.26 21.97
N ALA A 188 6.66 -0.25 20.73
CA ALA A 188 7.09 0.54 19.59
C ALA A 188 6.15 1.71 19.29
N LEU A 189 4.84 1.48 19.37
CA LEU A 189 3.80 2.49 19.13
C LEU A 189 3.66 3.49 20.28
N LYS A 190 3.98 3.10 21.52
CA LYS A 190 3.83 3.98 22.70
C LYS A 190 5.08 4.70 23.15
N LYS A 191 6.23 4.39 22.56
CA LYS A 191 7.46 5.12 22.83
C LYS A 191 7.17 6.63 22.63
N ASP A 192 7.47 7.46 23.61
CA ASP A 192 7.32 8.92 23.57
C ASP A 192 5.86 9.48 23.47
N ASP A 193 4.81 8.67 23.70
CA ASP A 193 3.38 9.07 23.80
C ASP A 193 2.81 9.90 22.63
N ARG A 194 3.44 9.86 21.45
CA ARG A 194 3.02 10.67 20.28
C ARG A 194 1.80 10.13 19.56
N LEU A 195 1.56 8.83 19.64
CA LEU A 195 0.40 8.20 19.03
C LEU A 195 -0.83 8.42 19.91
N ALA A 196 -1.86 9.03 19.32
CA ALA A 196 -3.12 9.41 19.97
C ALA A 196 -4.01 8.23 20.41
N TYR A 197 -3.50 7.00 20.46
CA TYR A 197 -4.24 5.90 21.07
C TYR A 197 -4.43 6.21 22.56
N LYS A 198 -5.67 6.22 23.03
CA LYS A 198 -5.98 6.53 24.45
C LYS A 198 -5.53 5.43 25.42
N LEU A 199 -5.20 4.25 24.90
CA LEU A 199 -4.80 3.08 25.67
C LEU A 199 -3.39 3.21 26.26
N SER A 200 -3.11 2.60 27.41
CA SER A 200 -1.73 2.39 27.88
C SER A 200 -1.00 1.37 27.01
N ALA A 201 0.33 1.24 27.14
CA ALA A 201 1.08 0.20 26.42
C ALA A 201 0.66 -1.23 26.82
N ALA A 202 0.23 -1.43 28.07
CA ALA A 202 -0.25 -2.72 28.56
C ALA A 202 -1.65 -3.04 28.00
N ASP A 203 -2.54 -2.05 27.96
CA ASP A 203 -3.89 -2.21 27.40
C ASP A 203 -3.84 -2.40 25.87
N LEU A 204 -2.96 -1.66 25.19
CA LEU A 204 -2.70 -1.84 23.78
C LEU A 204 -2.16 -3.24 23.49
N GLN A 205 -1.23 -3.76 24.30
CA GLN A 205 -0.77 -5.15 24.18
C GLN A 205 -1.93 -6.14 24.32
N LYS A 206 -2.82 -5.94 25.30
CA LYS A 206 -3.98 -6.81 25.53
C LYS A 206 -4.92 -6.81 24.32
N VAL A 207 -5.29 -5.63 23.82
CA VAL A 207 -6.13 -5.48 22.62
C VAL A 207 -5.49 -6.16 21.41
N LEU A 208 -4.21 -5.88 21.14
CA LEU A 208 -3.49 -6.49 20.00
C LEU A 208 -3.43 -8.01 20.12
N PHE A 209 -3.15 -8.53 21.31
CA PHE A 209 -3.13 -9.97 21.54
C PHE A 209 -4.51 -10.61 21.31
N GLU A 210 -5.59 -10.00 21.81
CA GLU A 210 -6.96 -10.48 21.60
C GLU A 210 -7.33 -10.47 20.11
N VAL A 211 -7.06 -9.35 19.41
CA VAL A 211 -7.33 -9.17 17.98
C VAL A 211 -6.64 -10.25 17.15
N TRP A 212 -5.38 -10.56 17.44
CA TRP A 212 -4.64 -11.55 16.66
C TRP A 212 -4.95 -13.01 17.05
N THR A 213 -5.75 -13.26 18.09
CA THR A 213 -6.01 -14.64 18.58
C THR A 213 -7.46 -15.10 18.56
N HIS A 214 -8.44 -14.19 18.55
CA HIS A 214 -9.85 -14.57 18.71
C HIS A 214 -10.68 -14.49 17.43
N ASP A 215 -10.50 -13.47 16.58
CA ASP A 215 -11.29 -13.30 15.35
C ASP A 215 -10.51 -12.53 14.28
N ARG A 216 -10.85 -12.75 12.99
CA ARG A 216 -10.49 -11.79 11.93
C ARG A 216 -11.35 -10.55 12.12
N ILE A 217 -10.80 -9.55 12.79
CA ILE A 217 -11.47 -8.27 13.04
C ILE A 217 -11.21 -7.34 11.84
N PRO A 218 -12.26 -6.85 11.15
CA PRO A 218 -12.12 -5.82 10.13
C PRO A 218 -11.44 -4.56 10.68
N PRO A 219 -10.68 -3.82 9.87
CA PRO A 219 -9.94 -2.64 10.31
C PRO A 219 -10.78 -1.60 11.06
N GLU A 220 -12.05 -1.42 10.71
CA GLU A 220 -12.96 -0.47 11.39
C GLU A 220 -13.27 -0.93 12.82
N LYS A 221 -13.44 -2.24 13.01
CA LYS A 221 -13.64 -2.84 14.34
C LYS A 221 -12.35 -2.89 15.15
N LEU A 222 -11.20 -2.99 14.49
CA LEU A 222 -9.89 -2.85 15.16
C LEU A 222 -9.70 -1.42 15.66
N PHE A 223 -10.00 -0.44 14.82
CA PHE A 223 -9.90 0.98 15.15
C PHE A 223 -10.84 1.37 16.30
N SER A 224 -12.08 0.87 16.30
CA SER A 224 -13.01 1.13 17.39
C SER A 224 -12.52 0.54 18.72
N LYS A 225 -11.93 -0.67 18.71
CA LYS A 225 -11.32 -1.28 19.90
C LYS A 225 -10.10 -0.50 20.39
N LEU A 226 -9.26 0.01 19.49
CA LEU A 226 -8.06 0.78 19.83
C LEU A 226 -8.39 2.18 20.40
N ASN A 227 -9.58 2.71 20.10
CA ASN A 227 -10.04 4.03 20.53
C ASN A 227 -11.15 4.00 21.59
N ALA A 228 -11.61 2.82 21.98
CA ALA A 228 -12.63 2.66 23.01
C ALA A 228 -12.13 3.25 24.35
N PRO A 229 -12.95 3.99 25.09
CA PRO A 229 -12.64 4.34 26.48
C PRO A 229 -12.47 3.05 27.28
N ILE A 230 -11.33 2.91 27.97
CA ILE A 230 -11.17 1.86 28.97
C ILE A 230 -12.08 2.25 30.14
N ASP A 231 -12.91 1.33 30.62
CA ASP A 231 -13.63 1.59 31.86
C ASP A 231 -12.65 1.68 33.04
N THR A 232 -13.11 2.23 34.15
CA THR A 232 -12.31 2.39 35.37
C THR A 232 -11.81 1.07 35.97
N ASP A 233 -12.31 -0.07 35.49
CA ASP A 233 -12.02 -1.40 36.01
C ASP A 233 -10.97 -2.14 35.16
N GLY A 234 -10.43 -1.49 34.13
CA GLY A 234 -9.44 -2.08 33.22
C GLY A 234 -10.05 -3.12 32.26
N ASN A 235 -11.39 -3.16 32.17
CA ASN A 235 -12.09 -3.97 31.21
C ASN A 235 -12.29 -3.18 29.92
N ILE A 236 -11.94 -3.81 28.81
CA ILE A 236 -12.35 -3.35 27.50
C ILE A 236 -13.81 -3.76 27.41
N ASN A 237 -14.73 -2.80 27.55
CA ASN A 237 -16.14 -3.03 27.25
C ASN A 237 -16.27 -3.30 25.75
N LEU A 238 -16.02 -4.55 25.36
CA LEU A 238 -16.38 -5.11 24.08
C LEU A 238 -17.89 -5.17 24.07
N GLY A 239 -18.53 -4.05 23.72
CA GLY A 239 -19.98 -3.97 23.58
C GLY A 239 -20.44 -5.11 22.68
N VAL A 240 -21.00 -6.15 23.29
CA VAL A 240 -21.77 -7.19 22.61
C VAL A 240 -23.04 -6.50 22.18
N ASN A 241 -22.99 -5.79 21.06
CA ASN A 241 -24.19 -5.47 20.29
C ASN A 241 -24.59 -6.72 19.50
N GLU A 242 -24.91 -7.80 20.21
CA GLU A 242 -25.83 -8.83 19.75
C GLU A 242 -27.18 -8.51 20.39
N ALA A 243 -27.95 -7.66 19.73
CA ALA A 243 -29.38 -7.57 19.96
C ALA A 243 -30.07 -7.27 18.64
N ASN A 244 -30.82 -8.27 18.17
CA ASN A 244 -31.85 -8.23 17.13
C ASN A 244 -31.38 -8.13 15.67
N VAL A 245 -31.00 -9.28 15.11
CA VAL A 245 -31.54 -9.67 13.80
C VAL A 245 -32.28 -10.98 14.00
N ASP A 246 -33.57 -10.91 13.70
CA ASP A 246 -34.58 -11.94 13.85
C ASP A 246 -34.16 -13.27 13.21
N ARG A 247 -34.42 -14.36 13.93
CA ARG A 247 -34.46 -15.70 13.33
C ARG A 247 -35.79 -15.82 12.62
N ASP A 248 -35.76 -15.76 11.29
CA ASP A 248 -36.40 -16.77 10.46
C ASP A 248 -36.09 -16.50 8.99
N VAL A 249 -36.18 -17.55 8.17
CA VAL A 249 -36.14 -17.59 6.69
C VAL A 249 -34.83 -18.14 6.09
N LEU A 250 -34.87 -19.47 5.95
CA LEU A 250 -34.41 -20.31 4.83
C LEU A 250 -33.08 -21.09 4.94
N ASN A 251 -33.26 -22.36 5.33
CA ASN A 251 -32.58 -23.54 4.78
C ASN A 251 -32.07 -23.33 3.34
N ILE A 252 -30.77 -23.47 3.14
CA ILE A 252 -30.19 -23.88 1.85
C ILE A 252 -29.14 -24.96 2.14
N PRO A 253 -29.31 -26.19 1.62
CA PRO A 253 -28.30 -27.24 1.75
C PRO A 253 -27.17 -26.95 0.76
N PHE A 254 -25.94 -26.91 1.24
CA PHE A 254 -24.75 -26.88 0.38
C PHE A 254 -24.48 -28.29 -0.14
N ASP A 255 -24.93 -28.55 -1.37
CA ASP A 255 -24.44 -29.66 -2.18
C ASP A 255 -24.01 -29.11 -3.56
N THR A 256 -22.77 -29.45 -3.93
CA THR A 256 -22.14 -29.61 -5.28
C THR A 256 -20.81 -28.86 -5.54
N PRO A 257 -19.91 -29.45 -6.36
CA PRO A 257 -18.50 -29.63 -6.00
C PRO A 257 -17.50 -28.71 -6.72
N ARG A 258 -16.27 -28.67 -6.20
CA ARG A 258 -15.08 -28.12 -6.87
C ARG A 258 -14.85 -28.83 -8.20
N ARG A 259 -14.80 -28.07 -9.29
CA ARG A 259 -14.20 -28.53 -10.55
C ARG A 259 -12.69 -28.29 -10.51
N SER A 260 -12.01 -29.32 -10.99
CA SER A 260 -10.62 -29.42 -11.46
C SER A 260 -10.26 -28.36 -12.49
#